data_AF-A0A0V0HJ54-F1
#
_entry.id   AF-A0A0V0HJ54-F1
#
_cell.length_a   1.000
_cell.length_b   1.000
_cell.length_c   1.000
_cell.angle_alpha   90.00
_cell.angle_beta   90.00
_cell.angle_gamma   90.00
#
_symmetry.space_group_name_H-M   'P 1'
#
loop_
_entity.id
_entity.type
_entity.pdbx_description
1 polymer ?
#
loop_
_entity_poly.entity_id
_entity_poly.type
_entity_poly.pdbx_seq_one_letter_code
_entity_poly.pdbx_strand_id
1 'polypeptide(L)'
;MGKLKLLISILILALTTVVAGVPATIGGVPATPASNGVHRNAYATMMYMGTPRDYEFYVATRVMLRSLSRLGVDADLVVIASLDVPLHWVRTL
;
A
#
# COMPACT_ATOMS: atom_id res chain seq x y z
N MET A 1 -13.56 -41.79 27.10
CA MET A 1 -13.40 -41.02 25.85
C MET A 1 -13.07 -39.53 26.03
N GLY A 2 -12.90 -38.99 27.25
CA GLY A 2 -12.64 -37.54 27.44
C GLY A 2 -11.18 -37.09 27.29
N LYS A 3 -10.22 -37.90 27.73
CA LYS A 3 -8.78 -37.51 27.78
C LYS A 3 -8.15 -37.32 26.39
N LEU A 4 -8.57 -38.12 25.40
CA LEU A 4 -8.06 -38.03 24.03
C LEU A 4 -8.56 -36.79 23.29
N LYS A 5 -9.83 -36.41 23.49
CA LYS A 5 -10.40 -35.16 22.95
C LYS A 5 -9.75 -33.93 23.57
N LEU A 6 -9.43 -33.99 24.87
CA LEU A 6 -8.72 -32.92 25.58
C LEU A 6 -7.29 -32.74 25.03
N LEU A 7 -6.56 -33.83 24.82
CA LEU A 7 -5.20 -33.79 24.25
C LEU A 7 -5.18 -33.25 22.82
N ILE A 8 -6.14 -33.66 21.98
CA ILE A 8 -6.26 -33.14 20.61
C ILE A 8 -6.60 -31.64 20.63
N SER A 9 -7.48 -31.20 21.53
CA SER A 9 -7.82 -29.77 21.64
C SER A 9 -6.64 -28.92 22.14
N ILE A 10 -5.84 -29.44 23.07
CA ILE A 10 -4.62 -28.76 23.54
C ILE A 10 -3.58 -28.69 22.42
N LEU A 11 -3.44 -29.77 21.64
CA LEU A 11 -2.52 -29.81 20.51
C LEU A 11 -2.92 -28.81 19.41
N ILE A 12 -4.22 -28.70 19.11
CA ILE A 12 -4.73 -27.70 18.15
C ILE A 12 -4.51 -26.28 18.67
N LEU A 13 -4.73 -26.02 19.96
CA LEU A 13 -4.51 -24.70 20.57
C LEU A 13 -3.01 -24.33 20.59
N ALA A 14 -2.13 -25.30 20.82
CA ALA A 14 -0.68 -25.11 20.72
C ALA A 14 -0.25 -24.85 19.26
N LEU A 15 -0.88 -25.49 18.29
CA LEU A 15 -0.54 -25.31 16.88
C LEU A 15 -1.00 -23.94 16.34
N THR A 16 -2.13 -23.40 16.80
CA THR A 16 -2.61 -22.08 16.38
C THR A 16 -1.80 -20.92 16.96
N THR A 17 -1.20 -21.09 18.14
CA THR A 17 -0.39 -20.04 18.77
C THR A 17 1.00 -19.87 18.13
N VAL A 18 1.55 -20.91 17.51
CA VAL A 18 2.88 -20.85 16.86
C VAL A 18 2.88 -20.04 15.57
N VAL A 19 1.75 -19.94 14.86
CA VAL A 19 1.68 -19.19 13.58
C VAL A 19 1.65 -17.66 13.79
N ALA A 20 1.32 -17.17 14.99
CA ALA A 20 1.22 -15.74 15.28
C ALA A 20 2.54 -15.09 15.75
N GLY A 21 3.63 -15.86 15.89
CA GLY A 21 4.83 -15.45 16.63
C GLY A 21 6.08 -15.10 15.83
N VAL A 22 6.04 -15.03 14.50
CA VAL A 22 7.23 -14.67 13.69
C VAL A 22 7.20 -13.18 13.35
N PRO A 23 7.93 -12.31 14.07
CA PRO A 23 8.13 -10.95 13.60
C PRO A 23 9.07 -11.02 12.39
N ALA A 24 8.52 -10.75 11.21
CA ALA A 24 9.31 -10.54 10.00
C ALA A 24 10.03 -9.19 10.11
N THR A 25 11.14 -9.13 10.83
CA THR A 25 12.02 -7.96 10.83
C THR A 25 12.86 -7.96 9.56
N ILE A 26 12.29 -7.43 8.48
CA ILE A 26 13.07 -6.96 7.32
C ILE A 26 13.55 -5.56 7.68
N GLY A 27 14.87 -5.39 7.78
CA GLY A 27 15.51 -4.13 8.12
C GLY A 27 15.16 -3.03 7.11
N GLY A 28 14.26 -2.13 7.52
CA GLY A 28 13.99 -0.86 6.89
C GLY A 28 14.46 0.26 7.81
N VAL A 29 15.20 1.21 7.25
CA VAL A 29 15.66 2.46 7.88
C VAL A 29 14.54 3.09 8.72
N PRO A 30 14.81 3.64 9.92
CA PRO A 30 13.79 4.30 10.72
C PRO A 30 13.32 5.55 9.99
N ALA A 31 12.21 5.44 9.27
CA ALA A 31 11.47 6.58 8.77
C ALA A 31 10.91 7.32 9.99
N THR A 32 11.44 8.50 10.23
CA THR A 32 10.91 9.45 11.22
C THR A 32 9.40 9.58 11.01
N PRO A 33 8.57 9.25 12.01
CA PRO A 33 7.12 9.30 11.83
C PRO A 33 6.71 10.77 11.85
N ALA A 34 6.62 11.37 10.67
CA ALA A 34 5.75 12.52 10.49
C ALA A 34 4.33 12.03 10.83
N SER A 35 3.74 12.59 11.87
CA SER A 35 2.44 12.21 12.43
C SER A 35 1.29 12.55 11.48
N ASN A 36 1.13 11.79 10.40
CA ASN A 36 -0.06 11.78 9.56
C ASN A 36 -0.53 10.33 9.50
N GLY A 37 -1.80 10.10 9.84
CA GLY A 37 -2.36 8.76 10.01
C GLY A 37 -2.00 7.85 8.84
N VAL A 38 -1.37 6.72 9.14
CA VAL A 38 -1.08 5.70 8.14
C VAL A 38 -2.42 5.20 7.62
N HIS A 39 -2.73 5.48 6.35
CA HIS A 39 -3.92 4.95 5.74
C HIS A 39 -3.75 3.43 5.56
N ARG A 40 -4.83 2.67 5.75
CA ARG A 40 -4.80 1.21 5.56
C ARG A 40 -4.62 0.81 4.10
N ASN A 41 -5.06 1.67 3.18
CA ASN A 41 -5.12 1.41 1.74
C ASN A 41 -4.49 2.56 0.95
N ALA A 42 -4.16 2.29 -0.31
CA ALA A 42 -3.69 3.29 -1.27
C ALA A 42 -4.37 3.13 -2.62
N TYR A 43 -4.68 4.24 -3.28
CA TYR A 43 -5.01 4.28 -4.70
C TYR A 43 -3.76 4.60 -5.50
N ALA A 44 -3.32 3.62 -6.30
CA ALA A 44 -2.13 3.75 -7.11
C ALA A 44 -2.49 3.86 -8.60
N THR A 45 -1.72 4.64 -9.33
CA THR A 45 -1.75 4.69 -10.81
C THR A 45 -0.33 4.73 -11.37
N MET A 46 -0.14 4.26 -12.59
CA MET A 46 1.16 4.26 -13.27
C MET A 46 1.23 5.37 -14.29
N MET A 47 2.38 6.06 -14.35
CA MET A 47 2.70 7.03 -15.39
C MET A 47 3.99 6.61 -16.07
N TYR A 48 3.95 6.47 -17.39
CA TYR A 48 5.10 6.16 -18.22
C TYR A 48 4.97 6.93 -19.53
N MET A 49 6.09 7.04 -20.23
CA MET A 49 6.17 7.71 -21.53
C MET A 49 6.40 6.69 -22.64
N GLY A 50 6.11 7.09 -23.88
CA GLY A 50 6.34 6.27 -25.07
C GLY A 50 5.19 6.27 -26.05
N THR A 51 4.14 7.07 -25.83
CA THR A 51 3.00 7.16 -26.75
C THR A 51 2.73 8.61 -27.16
N PRO A 52 2.13 8.85 -28.34
CA PRO A 52 1.70 10.20 -28.72
C PRO A 52 0.69 10.86 -27.76
N ARG A 53 0.09 10.08 -26.84
CA ARG A 53 -0.99 10.51 -25.94
C ARG A 53 -0.53 10.73 -24.49
N ASP A 54 0.78 10.74 -24.24
CA ASP A 54 1.32 10.79 -22.87
C ASP A 54 0.87 12.03 -22.09
N TYR A 55 0.70 13.17 -22.78
CA TYR A 55 0.21 14.39 -22.15
C TYR A 55 -1.23 14.27 -21.66
N GLU A 56 -2.12 13.68 -22.46
CA GLU A 56 -3.51 13.46 -22.09
C GLU A 56 -3.63 12.49 -20.91
N PHE A 57 -2.77 11.48 -20.84
CA PHE A 57 -2.71 10.59 -19.67
C PHE A 57 -2.19 11.30 -18.42
N TYR A 58 -1.20 12.18 -18.55
CA TYR A 58 -0.76 13.04 -17.45
C TYR A 58 -1.90 13.94 -16.93
N VAL A 59 -2.65 14.57 -17.84
CA VAL A 59 -3.83 15.37 -17.47
C VAL A 59 -4.90 14.51 -16.79
N ALA A 60 -5.18 13.32 -17.33
CA ALA A 60 -6.15 12.40 -16.76
C ALA A 60 -5.77 11.96 -15.34
N THR A 61 -4.49 11.64 -15.11
CA THR A 61 -3.95 11.31 -13.79
C THR A 61 -4.20 12.44 -12.79
N ARG A 62 -3.92 13.70 -13.18
CA ARG A 62 -4.18 14.86 -12.30
C ARG A 62 -5.66 15.03 -11.98
N VAL A 63 -6.53 14.85 -12.96
CA VAL A 63 -7.99 14.93 -12.74
C VAL A 63 -8.45 13.82 -11.80
N MET A 64 -7.97 12.60 -11.97
CA MET A 64 -8.29 11.47 -11.10
C MET A 64 -7.84 11.72 -9.65
N LEU A 65 -6.57 12.07 -9.44
CA LEU A 65 -6.03 12.34 -8.10
C LEU A 65 -6.75 13.50 -7.42
N ARG A 66 -7.00 14.59 -8.16
CA ARG A 66 -7.76 15.74 -7.63
C ARG A 66 -9.18 15.36 -7.25
N SER A 67 -9.83 14.49 -8.02
CA SER A 67 -11.19 14.03 -7.75
C SER A 67 -11.24 13.16 -6.49
N LEU A 68 -10.29 12.23 -6.33
CA LEU A 68 -10.17 11.41 -5.12
C LEU A 68 -9.87 12.25 -3.88
N SER A 69 -8.94 13.20 -3.99
CA SER A 69 -8.64 14.15 -2.90
C SER A 69 -9.86 14.98 -2.50
N ARG A 70 -10.64 15.48 -3.48
CA ARG A 70 -11.88 16.23 -3.21
C ARG A 70 -12.98 15.37 -2.59
N LEU A 71 -13.01 14.08 -2.91
CA LEU A 71 -13.94 13.14 -2.30
C LEU A 71 -13.58 12.83 -0.83
N GLY A 72 -12.35 13.16 -0.40
CA GLY A 72 -11.89 12.93 0.96
C GLY A 72 -11.66 11.45 1.26
N VAL A 73 -11.09 10.72 0.30
CA VAL A 73 -10.83 9.28 0.47
C VAL A 73 -9.85 9.04 1.64
N ASP A 74 -10.15 8.02 2.46
CA ASP A 74 -9.28 7.54 3.53
C ASP A 74 -8.24 6.55 2.98
N ALA A 75 -7.40 7.04 2.07
CA ALA A 75 -6.37 6.27 1.40
C ALA A 75 -5.23 7.16 0.93
N ASP A 76 -4.01 6.62 0.91
CA ASP A 76 -2.89 7.27 0.24
C ASP A 76 -3.12 7.35 -1.27
N LEU A 77 -2.70 8.45 -1.90
CA LEU A 77 -2.75 8.62 -3.35
C LEU A 77 -1.33 8.52 -3.90
N VAL A 78 -1.07 7.50 -4.72
CA VAL A 78 0.28 7.14 -5.17
C VAL A 78 0.37 7.14 -6.69
N VAL A 79 1.43 7.74 -7.23
CA VAL A 79 1.79 7.62 -8.64
C VAL A 79 3.11 6.90 -8.76
N ILE A 80 3.11 5.78 -9.49
CA ILE A 80 4.31 5.04 -9.84
C ILE A 80 4.76 5.55 -11.21
N ALA A 81 5.83 6.34 -11.24
CA ALA A 81 6.34 6.94 -12.46
C ALA A 81 7.56 6.17 -13.00
N SER A 82 7.61 5.94 -14.32
CA SER A 82 8.83 5.47 -14.99
C SER A 82 9.89 6.58 -15.03
N LEU A 83 11.15 6.20 -15.28
CA LEU A 83 12.28 7.14 -15.35
C LEU A 83 12.13 8.19 -16.46
N ASP A 84 11.38 7.86 -17.51
CA ASP A 84 11.21 8.71 -18.69
C ASP A 84 10.19 9.83 -18.46
N VAL A 85 9.43 9.77 -17.36
CA VAL A 85 8.44 10.78 -17.02
C VAL A 85 9.14 12.12 -16.74
N PRO A 86 8.75 13.23 -17.41
CA PRO A 86 9.37 14.52 -17.17
C PRO A 86 9.25 14.96 -15.70
N LEU A 87 10.38 15.33 -15.09
CA LEU A 87 10.43 15.75 -13.67
C LEU A 87 9.46 16.88 -13.33
N HIS A 88 9.20 17.78 -14.27
CA HIS A 88 8.28 18.89 -14.07
C HIS A 88 6.83 18.42 -13.94
N TRP A 89 6.44 17.30 -14.56
CA TRP A 89 5.11 16.69 -14.38
C TRP A 89 5.00 16.02 -13.02
N VAL A 90 6.04 15.30 -12.59
CA VAL A 90 6.10 14.65 -11.28
C VAL A 90 5.91 15.65 -10.14
N ARG A 91 6.51 16.85 -10.25
CA ARG A 91 6.40 17.91 -9.23
C ARG A 91 5.03 18.58 -9.15
N THR A 92 4.17 18.38 -10.15
CA THR A 92 2.87 19.06 -10.29
C THR A 92 1.66 18.13 -10.10
N LEU A 93 1.94 16.85 -9.85
CA LEU A 93 0.99 15.86 -9.37
C LEU A 93 0.73 16.09 -7.88
#